data_AF-A0A1E7FSE6-F1
#
_entry.id   AF-A0A1E7FSE6-F1
#
_cell.length_a   1.000
_cell.length_b   1.000
_cell.length_c   1.000
_cell.angle_alpha   90.00
_cell.angle_beta   90.00
_cell.angle_gamma   90.00
#
_symmetry.space_group_name_H-M   'P 1'
#
loop_
_entity.id
_entity.type
_entity.pdbx_description
1 polymer ?
#
loop_
_entity_poly.entity_id
_entity_poly.type
_entity_poly.pdbx_seq_one_letter_code
_entity_poly.pdbx_strand_id
1 'polypeptide(L)'
;MAKFSAALIASLIASSSAFAPQSQTAKSTAIQATGFEEVGGVAFDPLGLAKLGTGESFDTFPGVFPDIQYLQEAEIKHGRQAMIAWTGVWATHQGGMGLGMQIPGFPNEPDWTKALGVFAKEQPGFFVGVLLFIAVCEGESVGHSGDNFRGKSTKVAGNLNFDFMGLQSKLSPEAAARYKIVETKNGRLAMIAMASLFAYESIPGSVPIMDIIS
;
A
#
# COMPACT_ATOMS: atom_id res chain seq x y z
N MET A 1 -32.29 11.86 -72.85
CA MET A 1 -31.31 12.29 -71.83
C MET A 1 -31.96 12.39 -70.45
N ALA A 2 -32.45 11.29 -69.87
CA ALA A 2 -33.08 11.32 -68.53
C ALA A 2 -32.76 10.09 -67.65
N LYS A 3 -32.03 9.09 -68.18
CA LYS A 3 -31.74 7.84 -67.45
C LYS A 3 -30.35 7.80 -66.81
N PHE A 4 -29.48 8.77 -67.12
CA PHE A 4 -28.12 8.84 -66.55
C PHE A 4 -28.03 9.64 -65.25
N SER A 5 -28.97 10.56 -64.99
CA SER A 5 -28.96 11.38 -63.76
C SER A 5 -29.41 10.61 -62.51
N ALA A 6 -30.24 9.57 -62.64
CA ALA A 6 -30.74 8.82 -61.49
C ALA A 6 -29.68 7.89 -60.88
N ALA A 7 -28.80 7.32 -61.71
CA ALA A 7 -27.76 6.39 -61.24
C ALA A 7 -26.66 7.09 -60.44
N LEU A 8 -26.33 8.35 -60.79
CA LEU A 8 -25.27 9.12 -60.13
C LEU A 8 -25.70 9.64 -58.74
N ILE A 9 -27.00 9.84 -58.53
CA ILE A 9 -27.56 10.25 -57.23
C ILE A 9 -27.63 9.04 -56.28
N ALA A 10 -27.92 7.84 -56.78
CA ALA A 10 -27.95 6.62 -55.98
C ALA A 10 -26.56 6.21 -55.44
N SER A 11 -25.48 6.47 -56.19
CA SER A 11 -24.11 6.19 -55.74
C SER A 11 -23.59 7.14 -54.65
N LEU A 12 -24.17 8.33 -54.51
CA LEU A 12 -23.76 9.32 -53.50
C LEU A 12 -24.41 9.08 -52.12
N ILE A 13 -25.53 8.35 -52.08
CA ILE A 13 -26.22 8.01 -50.82
C ILE A 13 -25.65 6.73 -50.19
N ALA A 14 -24.98 5.87 -50.98
CA ALA A 14 -24.34 4.66 -50.49
C ALA A 14 -23.02 4.91 -49.74
N SER A 15 -22.42 6.11 -49.86
CA SER A 15 -21.12 6.43 -49.26
C SER A 15 -21.20 6.85 -47.79
N SER A 16 -22.40 7.08 -47.24
CA SER A 16 -22.57 7.63 -45.88
C SER A 16 -22.78 6.58 -44.78
N SER A 17 -22.98 5.31 -45.13
CA SER A 17 -23.20 4.24 -44.13
C SER A 17 -21.92 3.51 -43.69
N ALA A 18 -20.76 3.81 -44.28
CA ALA A 18 -19.49 3.18 -43.92
C ALA A 18 -18.79 3.81 -42.69
N PHE A 19 -19.32 4.92 -42.17
CA PHE A 19 -18.79 5.62 -41.00
C PHE A 19 -19.83 5.77 -39.88
N ALA A 20 -20.63 4.74 -39.62
CA ALA A 20 -21.34 4.67 -38.36
C ALA A 20 -20.29 4.44 -37.24
N PRO A 21 -20.26 5.25 -36.17
CA PRO A 21 -19.40 4.96 -35.02
C PRO A 21 -19.88 3.64 -34.42
N GLN A 22 -19.14 2.57 -34.70
CA GLN A 22 -19.32 1.31 -34.00
C GLN A 22 -19.06 1.62 -32.53
N SER A 23 -20.10 1.54 -31.69
CA SER A 23 -19.92 1.60 -30.24
C SER A 23 -19.04 0.42 -29.89
N GLN A 24 -17.74 0.65 -29.80
CA GLN A 24 -16.85 -0.23 -29.10
C GLN A 24 -17.32 -0.14 -27.67
N THR A 25 -18.23 -1.03 -27.28
CA THR A 25 -18.41 -1.38 -25.89
C THR A 25 -17.03 -1.88 -25.48
N ALA A 26 -16.22 -0.99 -24.93
CA ALA A 26 -14.99 -1.34 -24.29
C ALA A 26 -15.41 -2.35 -23.23
N LYS A 27 -15.21 -3.63 -23.51
CA LYS A 27 -15.24 -4.66 -22.49
C LYS A 27 -14.06 -4.30 -21.60
N SER A 28 -14.32 -3.46 -20.61
CA SER A 28 -13.46 -3.30 -19.47
C SER A 28 -13.42 -4.68 -18.82
N THR A 29 -12.45 -5.50 -19.23
CA THR A 29 -11.95 -6.58 -18.39
C THR A 29 -11.10 -5.91 -17.30
N ALA A 30 -11.72 -5.04 -16.50
CA ALA A 30 -11.24 -4.85 -15.16
C ALA A 30 -11.44 -6.21 -14.51
N ILE A 31 -10.37 -7.02 -14.51
CA ILE A 31 -10.23 -8.08 -13.54
C ILE A 31 -10.59 -7.41 -12.21
N GLN A 32 -11.71 -7.83 -11.62
CA GLN A 32 -12.09 -7.44 -10.27
C GLN A 32 -10.88 -7.80 -9.42
N ALA A 33 -10.08 -6.79 -9.08
CA ALA A 33 -8.86 -7.03 -8.33
C ALA A 33 -9.33 -7.55 -6.97
N THR A 34 -9.08 -8.82 -6.69
CA THR A 34 -9.42 -9.45 -5.42
C THR A 34 -8.29 -9.25 -4.41
N GLY A 35 -7.11 -8.84 -4.87
CA GLY A 35 -5.91 -8.71 -4.05
C GLY A 35 -5.19 -10.04 -3.79
N PHE A 36 -5.65 -11.12 -4.44
CA PHE A 36 -5.15 -12.48 -4.33
C PHE A 36 -4.66 -13.05 -5.66
N GLU A 37 -4.42 -12.20 -6.65
CA GLU A 37 -4.03 -12.61 -8.01
C GLU A 37 -2.72 -13.39 -8.01
N GLU A 38 -1.80 -13.05 -7.11
CA GLU A 38 -0.48 -13.66 -6.96
C GLU A 38 -0.52 -15.02 -6.23
N VAL A 39 -1.63 -15.36 -5.57
CA VAL A 39 -1.79 -16.55 -4.73
C VAL A 39 -2.92 -17.47 -5.21
N GLY A 40 -3.30 -17.36 -6.49
CA GLY A 40 -4.31 -18.24 -7.10
C GLY A 40 -5.76 -17.84 -6.81
N GLY A 41 -6.02 -16.59 -6.41
CA GLY A 41 -7.35 -16.05 -6.19
C GLY A 41 -8.00 -16.44 -4.86
N VAL A 42 -7.26 -17.11 -3.97
CA VAL A 42 -7.73 -17.55 -2.65
C VAL A 42 -6.98 -16.79 -1.56
N ALA A 43 -7.64 -16.55 -0.42
CA ALA A 43 -7.00 -15.97 0.75
C ALA A 43 -5.80 -16.84 1.20
N PHE A 44 -4.61 -16.23 1.23
CA PHE A 44 -3.37 -16.91 1.58
C PHE A 44 -3.21 -16.97 3.10
N ASP A 45 -3.69 -18.06 3.71
CA ASP A 45 -3.45 -18.38 5.13
C ASP A 45 -3.12 -19.88 5.28
N PRO A 46 -1.89 -20.30 4.94
CA PRO A 46 -1.50 -21.72 5.01
C PRO A 46 -1.36 -22.24 6.45
N LEU A 47 -1.15 -21.34 7.42
CA LEU A 47 -0.96 -21.69 8.83
C LEU A 47 -2.23 -21.54 9.67
N GLY A 48 -3.32 -21.03 9.09
CA GLY A 48 -4.59 -20.85 9.78
C GLY A 48 -4.52 -19.80 10.90
N LEU A 49 -3.63 -18.80 10.79
CA LEU A 49 -3.40 -17.82 11.85
C LEU A 49 -4.63 -16.95 12.11
N ALA A 50 -5.47 -16.71 11.08
CA ALA A 50 -6.72 -15.98 11.25
C ALA A 50 -7.79 -16.78 12.01
N LYS A 51 -7.64 -18.11 12.12
CA LYS A 51 -8.53 -19.02 12.86
C LYS A 51 -8.01 -19.34 14.26
N LEU A 52 -6.86 -18.82 14.62
CA LEU A 52 -6.27 -19.04 15.94
C LEU A 52 -7.06 -18.21 16.96
N GLY A 53 -7.61 -18.84 18.00
CA GLY A 53 -8.47 -18.16 18.98
C GLY A 53 -9.97 -18.26 18.75
N THR A 54 -10.44 -18.76 17.60
CA THR A 54 -11.88 -18.96 17.33
C THR A 54 -12.42 -20.32 17.83
N GLY A 55 -11.55 -21.16 18.41
CA GLY A 55 -11.90 -22.46 18.99
C GLY A 55 -11.95 -23.63 17.99
N GLU A 56 -11.64 -23.41 16.72
CA GLU A 56 -11.75 -24.45 15.67
C GLU A 56 -10.45 -25.24 15.41
N SER A 57 -9.27 -24.69 15.74
CA SER A 57 -7.98 -25.24 15.29
C SER A 57 -6.92 -25.46 16.37
N PHE A 58 -7.08 -24.88 17.58
CA PHE A 58 -6.21 -25.13 18.74
C PHE A 58 -6.91 -24.66 20.02
N ASP A 59 -6.75 -25.41 21.13
CA ASP A 59 -7.32 -25.04 22.43
C ASP A 59 -6.49 -23.91 23.04
N THR A 60 -6.78 -22.69 22.61
CA THR A 60 -6.05 -21.48 22.99
C THR A 60 -6.73 -20.79 24.17
N PHE A 61 -5.94 -20.25 25.10
CA PHE A 61 -6.47 -19.43 26.19
C PHE A 61 -7.35 -18.28 25.65
N PRO A 62 -8.56 -18.07 26.21
CA PRO A 62 -9.46 -17.02 25.77
C PRO A 62 -8.80 -15.63 25.83
N GLY A 63 -8.89 -14.88 24.73
CA GLY A 63 -8.41 -13.49 24.67
C GLY A 63 -6.88 -13.34 24.56
N VAL A 64 -6.15 -14.40 24.18
CA VAL A 64 -4.70 -14.31 23.90
C VAL A 64 -4.40 -14.07 22.42
N PHE A 65 -5.31 -14.45 21.53
CA PHE A 65 -5.15 -14.25 20.09
C PHE A 65 -6.00 -13.09 19.60
N PRO A 66 -5.45 -12.25 18.70
CA PRO A 66 -6.15 -11.10 18.15
C PRO A 66 -7.23 -11.53 17.16
N ASP A 67 -8.34 -10.79 17.14
CA ASP A 67 -9.36 -10.91 16.11
C ASP A 67 -8.83 -10.48 14.71
N ILE A 68 -9.53 -10.92 13.66
CA ILE A 68 -9.19 -10.59 12.27
C ILE A 68 -9.15 -9.07 12.01
N GLN A 69 -9.99 -8.28 12.69
CA GLN A 69 -9.96 -6.81 12.56
C GLN A 69 -8.62 -6.23 13.02
N TYR A 70 -8.08 -6.75 14.12
CA TYR A 70 -6.77 -6.35 14.63
C TYR A 70 -5.65 -6.79 13.68
N LEU A 71 -5.72 -8.01 13.15
CA LEU A 71 -4.72 -8.51 12.18
C LEU A 71 -4.70 -7.67 10.90
N GLN A 72 -5.85 -7.29 10.37
CA GLN A 72 -5.97 -6.41 9.20
C GLN A 72 -5.39 -5.02 9.47
N GLU A 73 -5.68 -4.44 10.63
CA GLU A 73 -5.11 -3.15 11.00
C GLU A 73 -3.59 -3.23 11.22
N ALA A 74 -3.12 -4.30 11.86
CA ALA A 74 -1.70 -4.54 12.06
C ALA A 74 -0.96 -4.66 10.73
N GLU A 75 -1.52 -5.41 9.76
CA GLU A 75 -0.97 -5.52 8.40
C GLU A 75 -0.84 -4.15 7.72
N ILE A 76 -1.90 -3.35 7.74
CA ILE A 76 -1.91 -2.02 7.12
C ILE A 76 -0.90 -1.09 7.82
N LYS A 77 -0.79 -1.13 9.14
CA LYS A 77 0.14 -0.31 9.91
C LYS A 77 1.60 -0.66 9.61
N HIS A 78 1.95 -1.94 9.65
CA HIS A 78 3.30 -2.40 9.29
C HIS A 78 3.62 -2.10 7.83
N GLY A 79 2.65 -2.25 6.92
CA GLY A 79 2.80 -1.88 5.51
C GLY A 79 3.12 -0.40 5.32
N ARG A 80 2.37 0.50 5.97
CA ARG A 80 2.60 1.96 5.92
C ARG A 80 3.96 2.34 6.49
N GLN A 81 4.32 1.79 7.66
CA GLN A 81 5.62 2.02 8.30
C GLN A 81 6.79 1.51 7.44
N ALA A 82 6.64 0.35 6.81
CA ALA A 82 7.66 -0.20 5.93
C ALA A 82 7.82 0.62 4.64
N MET A 83 6.74 1.13 4.05
CA MET A 83 6.81 1.99 2.86
C MET A 83 7.59 3.28 3.12
N ILE A 84 7.32 3.96 4.25
CA ILE A 84 8.04 5.18 4.62
C ILE A 84 9.49 4.87 5.02
N ALA A 85 9.76 3.76 5.71
CA ALA A 85 11.09 3.37 6.12
C ALA A 85 11.98 3.04 4.90
N TRP A 86 11.48 2.23 3.96
CA TRP A 86 12.20 1.87 2.75
C TRP A 86 12.52 3.09 1.88
N THR A 87 11.55 3.99 1.71
CA THR A 87 11.78 5.23 0.96
C THR A 87 12.78 6.14 1.68
N GLY A 88 12.74 6.19 3.02
CA GLY A 88 13.67 6.96 3.84
C GLY A 88 15.11 6.49 3.65
N VAL A 89 15.38 5.19 3.83
CA VAL A 89 16.74 4.64 3.69
C VAL A 89 17.27 4.81 2.27
N TRP A 90 16.43 4.61 1.25
CA TRP A 90 16.85 4.81 -0.15
C TRP A 90 17.11 6.29 -0.48
N ALA A 91 16.31 7.21 0.05
CA ALA A 91 16.47 8.64 -0.19
C ALA A 91 17.74 9.22 0.46
N THR A 92 18.11 8.73 1.65
CA THR A 92 19.29 9.22 2.38
C THR A 92 20.58 8.48 2.04
N HIS A 93 20.51 7.33 1.37
CA HIS A 93 21.71 6.59 0.97
C HIS A 93 22.58 7.39 0.00
N GLN A 94 23.88 7.46 0.30
CA GLN A 94 24.86 8.23 -0.47
C GLN A 94 25.72 7.31 -1.33
N GLY A 95 25.73 7.55 -2.64
CA GLY A 95 26.45 6.71 -3.59
C GLY A 95 25.59 5.58 -4.18
N GLY A 96 26.16 4.85 -5.14
CA GLY A 96 25.47 3.76 -5.84
C GLY A 96 24.18 4.23 -6.54
N MET A 97 23.08 3.50 -6.30
CA MET A 97 21.72 3.86 -6.74
C MET A 97 20.94 4.75 -5.75
N GLY A 98 21.59 5.25 -4.69
CA GLY A 98 20.98 6.12 -3.68
C GLY A 98 20.73 7.55 -4.20
N LEU A 99 19.72 8.22 -3.64
CA LEU A 99 19.38 9.59 -4.04
C LEU A 99 20.26 10.66 -3.38
N GLY A 100 20.94 10.34 -2.28
CA GLY A 100 21.83 11.25 -1.57
C GLY A 100 21.18 12.56 -1.12
N MET A 101 19.86 12.56 -0.90
CA MET A 101 19.13 13.76 -0.53
C MET A 101 19.36 14.07 0.95
N GLN A 102 19.94 15.24 1.23
CA GLN A 102 20.15 15.73 2.58
C GLN A 102 19.38 17.04 2.80
N ILE A 103 18.67 17.12 3.93
CA ILE A 103 18.04 18.37 4.36
C ILE A 103 19.13 19.25 4.98
N PRO A 104 19.33 20.50 4.49
CA PRO A 104 20.32 21.40 5.05
C PRO A 104 20.10 21.62 6.56
N GLY A 105 21.16 21.49 7.36
CA GLY A 105 21.12 21.70 8.81
C GLY A 105 20.86 20.45 9.65
N PHE A 106 20.66 19.27 9.04
CA PHE A 106 20.58 17.99 9.74
C PHE A 106 21.88 17.17 9.63
N PRO A 107 22.18 16.30 10.61
CA PRO A 107 23.37 15.45 10.58
C PRO A 107 23.45 14.63 9.29
N ASN A 108 24.66 14.54 8.75
CA ASN A 108 24.94 13.64 7.64
C ASN A 108 25.51 12.32 8.17
N GLU A 109 24.66 11.32 8.32
CA GLU A 109 25.09 9.95 8.66
C GLU A 109 24.70 9.01 7.50
N PRO A 110 25.67 8.38 6.81
CA PRO A 110 25.39 7.51 5.66
C PRO A 110 24.79 6.15 6.09
N ASP A 111 25.04 5.73 7.32
CA ASP A 111 24.53 4.48 7.89
C ASP A 111 23.20 4.73 8.60
N TRP A 112 22.12 4.22 8.01
CA TRP A 112 20.76 4.41 8.53
C TRP A 112 20.56 3.75 9.91
N THR A 113 21.36 2.75 10.29
CA THR A 113 21.26 2.10 11.61
C THR A 113 21.71 3.02 12.75
N LYS A 114 22.67 3.91 12.48
CA LYS A 114 23.22 4.86 13.46
C LYS A 114 22.55 6.23 13.37
N ALA A 115 21.98 6.57 12.21
CA ALA A 115 21.38 7.87 11.93
C ALA A 115 20.36 8.31 13.00
N LEU A 116 19.55 7.38 13.52
CA LEU A 116 18.57 7.70 14.57
C LEU A 116 19.23 8.18 15.87
N GLY A 117 20.31 7.54 16.29
CA GLY A 117 21.04 7.91 17.51
C GLY A 117 21.76 9.25 17.39
N VAL A 118 22.33 9.52 16.20
CA VAL A 118 22.95 10.82 15.88
C VAL A 118 21.88 11.93 15.88
N PHE A 119 20.75 11.69 15.22
CA PHE A 119 19.63 12.64 15.17
C PHE A 119 19.07 12.96 16.56
N ALA A 120 18.88 11.96 17.41
CA ALA A 120 18.39 12.15 18.78
C ALA A 120 19.37 12.96 19.65
N LYS A 121 20.69 12.82 19.43
CA LYS A 121 21.72 13.53 20.18
C LYS A 121 21.89 14.98 19.71
N GLU A 122 21.91 15.21 18.40
CA GLU A 122 22.18 16.54 17.84
C GLU A 122 20.94 17.45 17.80
N GLN A 123 19.76 16.86 17.61
CA GLN A 123 18.49 17.59 17.50
C GLN A 123 17.41 17.01 18.44
N PRO A 124 17.63 17.03 19.77
CA PRO A 124 16.72 16.42 20.73
C PRO A 124 15.32 17.06 20.70
N GLY A 125 15.23 18.37 20.42
CA GLY A 125 13.94 19.06 20.32
C GLY A 125 13.08 18.56 19.17
N PHE A 126 13.67 18.36 17.99
CA PHE A 126 12.97 17.79 16.83
C PHE A 126 12.61 16.33 17.06
N PHE A 127 13.54 15.54 17.60
CA PHE A 127 13.30 14.12 17.91
C PHE A 127 12.11 13.94 18.87
N VAL A 128 12.11 14.67 19.98
CA VAL A 128 11.01 14.62 20.96
C VAL A 128 9.70 15.14 20.36
N GLY A 129 9.74 16.20 19.55
CA GLY A 129 8.57 16.74 18.87
C GLY A 129 7.93 15.71 17.93
N VAL A 130 8.72 15.04 17.11
CA VAL A 130 8.25 13.97 16.19
C VAL A 130 7.73 12.78 16.98
N LEU A 131 8.45 12.33 18.01
CA LEU A 131 8.02 11.20 18.84
C LEU A 131 6.69 11.49 19.55
N LEU A 132 6.52 12.69 20.10
CA LEU A 132 5.27 13.10 20.74
C LEU A 132 4.12 13.15 19.74
N PHE A 133 4.36 13.68 18.54
CA PHE A 133 3.35 13.69 17.48
C PHE A 133 2.91 12.27 17.10
N ILE A 134 3.86 11.35 16.91
CA ILE A 134 3.57 9.94 16.63
C ILE A 134 2.78 9.32 17.79
N ALA A 135 3.17 9.58 19.04
CA ALA A 135 2.50 9.04 20.22
C ALA A 135 1.04 9.52 20.33
N VAL A 136 0.77 10.80 20.04
CA VAL A 136 -0.59 11.34 20.03
C VAL A 136 -1.40 10.72 18.88
N CYS A 137 -0.86 10.66 17.66
CA CYS A 137 -1.56 10.08 16.52
C CYS A 137 -1.87 8.59 16.72
N GLU A 138 -0.94 7.81 17.26
CA GLU A 138 -1.16 6.39 17.59
C GLU A 138 -2.16 6.23 18.75
N GLY A 139 -2.12 7.09 19.76
CA GLY A 139 -3.09 7.08 20.86
C GLY A 139 -4.53 7.39 20.41
N GLU A 140 -4.68 8.41 19.57
CA GLU A 140 -5.97 8.79 18.97
C GLU A 140 -6.53 7.68 18.05
N SER A 141 -5.65 6.91 17.41
CA SER A 141 -6.05 5.81 16.52
C SER A 141 -6.86 4.71 17.20
N VAL A 142 -6.69 4.53 18.52
CA VAL A 142 -7.41 3.53 19.32
C VAL A 142 -8.44 4.17 20.26
N GLY A 143 -8.19 5.39 20.74
CA GLY A 143 -9.00 6.05 21.78
C GLY A 143 -10.49 6.19 21.43
N HIS A 144 -10.82 6.35 20.16
CA HIS A 144 -12.20 6.56 19.69
C HIS A 144 -12.90 5.30 19.15
N SER A 145 -12.19 4.18 19.07
CA SER A 145 -12.60 3.06 18.20
C SER A 145 -13.02 1.81 18.95
N GLY A 146 -12.85 1.76 20.27
CA GLY A 146 -13.19 0.59 21.09
C GLY A 146 -12.09 -0.47 21.06
N ASP A 147 -12.46 -1.71 21.42
CA ASP A 147 -11.50 -2.80 21.54
C ASP A 147 -11.33 -3.57 20.23
N ASN A 148 -10.25 -3.25 19.51
CA ASN A 148 -9.92 -3.90 18.25
C ASN A 148 -9.42 -5.33 18.43
N PHE A 149 -8.78 -5.65 19.57
CA PHE A 149 -8.22 -6.97 19.83
C PHE A 149 -9.32 -8.03 19.93
N ARG A 150 -10.50 -7.64 20.44
CA ARG A 150 -11.68 -8.51 20.56
C ARG A 150 -12.70 -8.34 19.43
N GLY A 151 -12.35 -7.64 18.34
CA GLY A 151 -13.25 -7.39 17.21
C GLY A 151 -14.47 -6.51 17.53
N LYS A 152 -14.42 -5.78 18.66
CA LYS A 152 -15.48 -4.85 19.10
C LYS A 152 -15.22 -3.42 18.63
N SER A 153 -14.50 -3.28 17.53
CA SER A 153 -14.22 -1.98 16.96
C SER A 153 -15.40 -1.46 16.17
N THR A 154 -15.69 -0.16 16.29
CA THR A 154 -16.64 0.52 15.41
C THR A 154 -15.96 1.03 14.13
N LYS A 155 -14.61 1.01 14.07
CA LYS A 155 -13.84 1.53 12.93
C LYS A 155 -13.59 0.46 11.87
N VAL A 156 -13.56 0.89 10.61
CA VAL A 156 -13.01 0.05 9.53
C VAL A 156 -11.49 -0.02 9.71
N ALA A 157 -10.93 -1.24 9.72
CA ALA A 157 -9.50 -1.47 9.90
C ALA A 157 -8.66 -0.61 8.94
N GLY A 158 -7.64 0.08 9.49
CA GLY A 158 -6.74 0.95 8.73
C GLY A 158 -7.29 2.35 8.37
N ASN A 159 -8.55 2.67 8.69
CA ASN A 159 -9.08 4.02 8.50
C ASN A 159 -8.69 4.95 9.66
N LEU A 160 -7.80 5.90 9.40
CA LEU A 160 -7.35 6.92 10.36
C LEU A 160 -8.04 8.28 10.15
N ASN A 161 -9.06 8.35 9.29
CA ASN A 161 -9.74 9.59 8.87
C ASN A 161 -8.80 10.68 8.32
N PHE A 162 -7.61 10.30 7.87
CA PHE A 162 -6.61 11.19 7.29
C PHE A 162 -6.87 11.42 5.79
N ASP A 163 -8.06 11.91 5.43
CA ASP A 163 -8.42 12.27 4.05
C ASP A 163 -8.52 13.80 3.89
N PHE A 164 -7.39 14.48 4.03
CA PHE A 164 -7.33 15.94 3.88
C PHE A 164 -7.71 16.42 2.47
N MET A 165 -7.57 15.56 1.46
CA MET A 165 -7.87 15.86 0.05
C MET A 165 -9.32 15.55 -0.35
N GLY A 166 -10.08 14.89 0.54
CA GLY A 166 -11.45 14.44 0.27
C GLY A 166 -11.51 13.46 -0.91
N LEU A 167 -10.50 12.59 -1.05
CA LEU A 167 -10.43 11.63 -2.15
C LEU A 167 -11.53 10.56 -2.03
N GLN A 168 -11.93 10.19 -0.81
CA GLN A 168 -12.98 9.21 -0.60
C GLN A 168 -14.35 9.68 -1.09
N SER A 169 -14.62 10.99 -1.05
CA SER A 169 -15.88 11.56 -1.55
C SER A 169 -15.87 11.89 -3.03
N LYS A 170 -14.68 11.94 -3.66
CA LYS A 170 -14.49 12.25 -5.09
C LYS A 170 -14.32 11.02 -5.98
N LEU A 171 -13.90 9.88 -5.41
CA LEU A 171 -13.65 8.64 -6.13
C LEU A 171 -14.91 7.75 -6.16
N SER A 172 -15.06 6.96 -7.22
CA SER A 172 -16.09 5.92 -7.24
C SER A 172 -15.79 4.83 -6.20
N PRO A 173 -16.80 4.11 -5.68
CA PRO A 173 -16.60 3.02 -4.73
C PRO A 173 -15.61 1.94 -5.22
N GLU A 174 -15.64 1.63 -6.52
CA GLU A 174 -14.75 0.65 -7.15
C GLU A 174 -13.31 1.17 -7.21
N ALA A 175 -13.13 2.45 -7.52
CA ALA A 175 -11.80 3.07 -7.52
C ALA A 175 -11.22 3.09 -6.10
N ALA A 176 -12.03 3.44 -5.09
CA ALA A 176 -11.61 3.44 -3.69
C ALA A 176 -11.21 2.03 -3.21
N ALA A 177 -11.97 0.98 -3.57
CA ALA A 177 -11.62 -0.40 -3.26
C ALA A 177 -10.29 -0.82 -3.94
N ARG A 178 -10.09 -0.43 -5.20
CA ARG A 178 -8.83 -0.69 -5.92
C ARG A 178 -7.63 -0.05 -5.22
N TYR A 179 -7.74 1.21 -4.80
CA TYR A 179 -6.63 1.90 -4.13
C TYR A 179 -6.26 1.28 -2.78
N LYS A 180 -7.23 0.75 -2.04
CA LYS A 180 -6.94 -0.04 -0.82
C LYS A 180 -6.10 -1.27 -1.13
N ILE A 181 -6.42 -2.00 -2.20
CA ILE A 181 -5.65 -3.17 -2.62
C ILE A 181 -4.24 -2.77 -3.06
N VAL A 182 -4.11 -1.67 -3.80
CA VAL A 182 -2.80 -1.13 -4.21
C VAL A 182 -1.95 -0.78 -3.00
N GLU A 183 -2.53 -0.11 -2.00
CA GLU A 183 -1.86 0.22 -0.75
C GLU A 183 -1.39 -1.05 -0.02
N THR A 184 -2.26 -2.05 0.14
CA THR A 184 -1.91 -3.31 0.79
C THR A 184 -0.78 -4.05 0.06
N LYS A 185 -0.81 -4.12 -1.28
CA LYS A 185 0.23 -4.80 -2.06
C LYS A 185 1.58 -4.09 -1.98
N ASN A 186 1.60 -2.76 -2.10
CA ASN A 186 2.81 -1.98 -1.92
C ASN A 186 3.35 -2.08 -0.49
N GLY A 187 2.46 -2.10 0.51
CA GLY A 187 2.81 -2.34 1.91
C GLY A 187 3.46 -3.71 2.13
N ARG A 188 2.88 -4.78 1.57
CA ARG A 188 3.45 -6.14 1.63
C ARG A 188 4.84 -6.21 0.99
N LEU A 189 5.01 -5.60 -0.19
CA LEU A 189 6.31 -5.52 -0.85
C LEU A 189 7.34 -4.76 0.00
N ALA A 190 6.94 -3.63 0.57
CA ALA A 190 7.83 -2.84 1.43
C ALA A 190 8.24 -3.58 2.70
N MET A 191 7.33 -4.36 3.31
CA MET A 191 7.67 -5.21 4.46
C MET A 191 8.75 -6.25 4.11
N ILE A 192 8.65 -6.88 2.95
CA ILE A 192 9.67 -7.82 2.44
C ILE A 192 10.99 -7.08 2.18
N ALA A 193 10.93 -5.87 1.61
CA ALA A 193 12.12 -5.07 1.33
C ALA A 193 12.85 -4.68 2.62
N MET A 194 12.14 -4.22 3.65
CA MET A 194 12.73 -3.91 4.96
C MET A 194 13.31 -5.14 5.65
N ALA A 195 12.61 -6.28 5.62
CA ALA A 195 13.14 -7.53 6.15
C ALA A 195 14.44 -7.96 5.43
N SER A 196 14.51 -7.72 4.12
CA SER A 196 15.70 -8.00 3.31
C SER A 196 16.87 -7.09 3.70
N LEU A 197 16.62 -5.81 3.98
CA LEU A 197 17.65 -4.89 4.49
C LEU A 197 18.18 -5.31 5.87
N PHE A 198 17.30 -5.71 6.79
CA PHE A 198 17.70 -6.22 8.10
C PHE A 198 18.54 -7.50 8.00
N ALA A 199 18.16 -8.41 7.09
CA ALA A 199 18.91 -9.63 6.84
C ALA A 199 20.30 -9.33 6.25
N TYR A 200 20.37 -8.41 5.28
CA TYR A 200 21.62 -8.01 4.63
C TYR A 200 22.66 -7.48 5.63
N GLU A 201 22.24 -6.64 6.57
CA GLU A 201 23.15 -6.09 7.59
C GLU A 201 23.51 -7.08 8.70
N SER A 202 22.58 -7.95 9.07
CA SER A 202 22.80 -8.92 10.15
C SER A 202 23.61 -10.14 9.69
N ILE A 203 23.44 -10.54 8.42
CA ILE A 203 24.00 -11.75 7.84
C ILE A 203 24.60 -11.41 6.47
N PRO A 204 25.93 -11.29 6.36
CA PRO A 204 26.60 -11.02 5.10
C PRO A 204 26.26 -12.10 4.04
N GLY A 205 25.89 -11.67 2.83
CA GLY A 205 25.52 -12.56 1.72
C GLY A 205 24.11 -13.17 1.79
N SER A 206 23.28 -12.75 2.75
CA SER A 206 21.89 -13.25 2.87
C SER A 206 20.98 -12.81 1.71
N VAL A 207 21.25 -11.64 1.13
CA VAL A 207 20.50 -11.09 -0.01
C VAL A 207 21.49 -10.83 -1.16
N PRO A 208 21.77 -11.84 -2.01
CA PRO A 208 22.84 -11.76 -3.02
C PRO A 208 22.66 -10.65 -4.05
N ILE A 209 21.41 -10.23 -4.29
CA ILE A 209 21.11 -9.15 -5.23
C ILE A 209 21.54 -7.78 -4.68
N MET A 210 21.57 -7.62 -3.35
CA MET A 210 22.02 -6.37 -2.72
C MET A 210 23.54 -6.21 -2.83
N ASP A 211 24.32 -7.30 -2.78
CA ASP A 211 25.78 -7.28 -2.99
C ASP A 211 26.19 -6.74 -4.38
N ILE A 212 25.30 -6.85 -5.37
CA ILE A 212 25.52 -6.36 -6.74
C ILE A 212 25.12 -4.89 -6.87
N ILE A 213 24.19 -4.43 -6.03
CA ILE A 213 23.51 -3.13 -6.13
C ILE A 213 24.10 -2.08 -5.18
N SER A 214 24.67 -2.51 -4.05
CA SER A 214 25.27 -1.66 -3.01
C SER A 214 26.57 -0.99 -3.46
#